data_AF-A0A3C0KCD8-F1
#
_entry.id   AF-A0A3C0KCD8-F1
#
_cell.length_a   1.000
_cell.length_b   1.000
_cell.length_c   1.000
_cell.angle_alpha   90.00
_cell.angle_beta   90.00
_cell.angle_gamma   90.00
#
_symmetry.space_group_name_H-M   'P 1'
#
loop_
_entity.id
_entity.type
_entity.pdbx_description
1 polymer ?
#
loop_
_entity_poly.entity_id
_entity_poly.type
_entity_poly.pdbx_seq_one_letter_code
_entity_poly.pdbx_strand_id
1 'polypeptide(L)'
;MKSNLLPPINRYPETEAFWDAANDNRLMLRHCPACQETSWYPRTHCPLCGAEKTEWLQASGRGSIYSFSIVRAARRPTAAAVVALPEGPSMTAVVVDSDVHAMRIGDPVVLRFLQAEGGQQVPAFTTVAAEQARQYSQRALAAAREVPGLPDLPADFAWRAAAVVGAGNMGSGIATALIAAGLRVCL
;
A
#
# COMPACT_ATOMS: atom_id res chain seq x y z
N MET A 1 8.09 20.88 -11.13
CA MET A 1 7.45 20.32 -9.91
C MET A 1 7.93 18.88 -9.81
N LYS A 2 8.75 18.50 -8.82
CA LYS A 2 9.24 17.11 -8.73
C LYS A 2 8.04 16.20 -8.44
N SER A 3 7.86 15.19 -9.28
CA SER A 3 6.87 14.14 -9.08
C SER A 3 7.05 13.51 -7.70
N ASN A 4 5.95 13.25 -6.98
CA ASN A 4 6.00 12.47 -5.73
C ASN A 4 5.97 10.96 -5.99
N LEU A 5 6.02 10.53 -7.26
CA LEU A 5 6.05 9.13 -7.64
C LEU A 5 7.45 8.55 -7.39
N LEU A 6 7.50 7.22 -7.23
CA LEU A 6 8.75 6.49 -7.22
C LEU A 6 9.49 6.71 -8.55
N PRO A 7 10.83 6.76 -8.56
CA PRO A 7 11.60 6.86 -9.80
C PRO A 7 11.26 5.71 -10.75
N PRO A 8 11.51 5.87 -12.07
CA PRO A 8 11.21 4.84 -13.05
C PRO A 8 11.96 3.55 -12.71
N ILE A 9 11.25 2.43 -12.89
CA ILE A 9 11.78 1.10 -12.61
C ILE A 9 12.44 0.55 -13.88
N ASN A 10 13.70 0.15 -13.76
CA ASN A 10 14.40 -0.54 -14.84
C ASN A 10 13.85 -1.97 -14.98
N ARG A 11 13.38 -2.30 -16.18
CA ARG A 11 12.93 -3.65 -16.53
C ARG A 11 14.05 -4.38 -17.26
N TYR A 12 14.43 -5.54 -16.74
CA TYR A 12 15.37 -6.45 -17.38
C TYR A 12 14.60 -7.68 -17.90
N PRO A 13 15.04 -8.35 -18.98
CA PRO A 13 14.36 -9.52 -19.55
C PRO A 13 14.00 -10.59 -18.51
N GLU A 14 14.89 -10.85 -17.55
CA GLU A 14 14.69 -11.84 -16.49
C GLU A 14 13.62 -11.43 -15.44
N THR A 15 13.26 -10.15 -15.39
CA THR A 15 12.25 -9.59 -14.46
C THR A 15 10.97 -9.16 -15.17
N GLU A 16 10.89 -9.30 -16.49
CA GLU A 16 9.80 -8.75 -17.30
C GLU A 16 8.43 -9.29 -16.86
N ALA A 17 8.32 -10.62 -16.74
CA ALA A 17 7.11 -11.31 -16.31
C ALA A 17 6.66 -10.92 -14.88
N PHE A 18 7.62 -10.59 -14.01
CA PHE A 18 7.29 -10.09 -12.66
C PHE A 18 6.64 -8.71 -12.73
N TRP A 19 7.20 -7.81 -13.53
CA TRP A 19 6.68 -6.45 -13.68
C TRP A 19 5.36 -6.40 -14.44
N ASP A 20 5.14 -7.30 -15.41
CA ASP A 20 3.83 -7.43 -16.07
C ASP A 20 2.77 -7.92 -15.08
N ALA A 21 3.07 -8.95 -14.29
CA ALA A 21 2.16 -9.41 -13.26
C ALA A 21 1.88 -8.34 -12.19
N ALA A 22 2.88 -7.51 -11.85
CA ALA A 22 2.68 -6.37 -10.94
C ALA A 22 1.70 -5.33 -11.52
N ASN A 23 1.72 -5.09 -12.83
CA ASN A 23 0.74 -4.21 -13.49
C ASN A 23 -0.70 -4.77 -13.42
N ASP A 24 -0.84 -6.10 -13.32
CA ASP A 24 -2.10 -6.79 -13.03
C ASP A 24 -2.43 -6.88 -11.53
N ASN A 25 -1.70 -6.18 -10.66
CA ASN A 25 -1.80 -6.25 -9.20
C ASN A 25 -1.52 -7.65 -8.61
N ARG A 26 -0.63 -8.42 -9.23
CA ARG A 26 -0.22 -9.76 -8.76
C ARG A 26 1.24 -9.72 -8.31
N LEU A 27 1.48 -10.08 -7.03
CA LEU A 27 2.83 -10.31 -6.52
C LEU A 27 3.23 -11.74 -6.85
N MET A 28 4.27 -11.89 -7.66
CA MET A 28 4.78 -13.20 -8.07
C MET A 28 6.08 -13.53 -7.34
N LEU A 29 6.18 -14.77 -6.89
CA LEU A 29 7.36 -15.39 -6.26
C LEU A 29 7.90 -16.51 -7.16
N ARG A 30 9.15 -16.91 -6.95
CA ARG A 30 9.73 -18.08 -7.62
C ARG A 30 9.64 -19.29 -6.69
N HIS A 31 8.98 -20.34 -7.15
CA HIS A 31 8.90 -21.63 -6.48
C HIS A 31 9.80 -22.65 -7.19
N CYS A 32 10.54 -23.46 -6.43
CA CYS A 32 11.40 -24.48 -6.99
C CYS A 32 10.78 -25.88 -6.81
N PRO A 33 10.40 -26.59 -7.88
CA PRO A 33 9.86 -27.93 -7.75
C PRO A 33 10.89 -28.96 -7.27
N ALA A 34 12.20 -28.69 -7.38
CA ALA A 34 13.25 -29.62 -6.95
C ALA A 34 13.46 -29.65 -5.43
N CYS A 35 13.48 -28.48 -4.77
CA CYS A 35 13.65 -28.39 -3.32
C CYS A 35 12.37 -27.95 -2.58
N GLN A 36 11.28 -27.69 -3.30
CA GLN A 36 9.97 -27.25 -2.78
C GLN A 36 9.99 -25.91 -2.05
N GLU A 37 11.06 -25.13 -2.21
CA GLU A 37 11.23 -23.83 -1.56
C GLU A 37 10.76 -22.68 -2.44
N THR A 38 10.28 -21.62 -1.79
CA THR A 38 9.86 -20.36 -2.43
C THR A 38 10.85 -19.26 -2.11
N SER A 39 11.19 -18.43 -3.10
CA SER A 39 12.22 -17.40 -2.96
C SER A 39 11.75 -16.03 -3.41
N TRP A 40 12.25 -15.01 -2.69
CA TRP A 40 12.11 -13.59 -3.02
C TRP A 40 13.46 -13.00 -3.41
N TYR A 41 13.71 -13.00 -4.71
CA TYR A 41 13.71 -11.88 -5.64
C TYR A 41 13.67 -12.58 -7.02
N PRO A 42 13.01 -12.05 -8.07
CA PRO A 42 12.92 -12.75 -9.35
C PRO A 42 14.32 -13.07 -9.90
N ARG A 43 14.64 -14.38 -9.97
CA ARG A 43 15.88 -14.94 -10.52
C ARG A 43 15.53 -16.13 -11.41
N THR A 44 16.41 -16.41 -12.37
CA THR A 44 16.23 -17.51 -13.34
C THR A 44 16.46 -18.89 -12.74
N HIS A 45 17.33 -19.02 -11.73
CA HIS A 45 17.66 -20.25 -11.02
C HIS A 45 17.29 -20.18 -9.54
N CYS A 46 17.11 -21.34 -8.91
CA CYS A 46 16.85 -21.43 -7.48
C CYS A 46 18.10 -21.01 -6.68
N PRO A 47 18.02 -20.01 -5.78
CA PRO A 47 19.16 -19.57 -4.98
C PRO A 47 19.54 -20.55 -3.86
N LEU A 48 18.71 -21.57 -3.60
CA LEU A 48 18.89 -22.52 -2.48
C LEU A 48 19.54 -23.83 -2.92
N CYS A 49 19.07 -24.44 -4.01
CA CYS A 49 19.60 -25.70 -4.52
C CYS A 49 20.28 -25.60 -5.88
N GLY A 50 20.25 -24.43 -6.54
CA GLY A 50 20.87 -24.21 -7.86
C GLY A 50 20.07 -24.75 -9.05
N ALA A 51 18.89 -25.35 -8.84
CA ALA A 51 18.07 -25.85 -9.94
C ALA A 51 17.69 -24.73 -10.93
N GLU A 52 17.89 -24.99 -12.22
CA GLU A 52 17.56 -24.04 -13.29
C GLU A 52 16.04 -23.89 -13.50
N LYS A 53 15.29 -24.97 -13.27
CA LYS A 53 13.83 -24.95 -13.41
C LYS A 53 13.20 -24.40 -12.14
N THR A 54 12.58 -23.23 -12.29
CA THR A 54 11.72 -22.60 -11.26
C THR A 54 10.41 -22.15 -11.91
N GLU A 55 9.35 -22.15 -11.13
CA GLU A 55 7.99 -21.82 -11.54
C GLU A 55 7.52 -20.54 -10.86
N TRP A 56 6.52 -19.88 -11.45
CA TRP A 56 5.91 -18.69 -10.84
C TRP A 56 4.79 -19.10 -9.89
N LEU A 57 4.85 -18.61 -8.66
CA LEU A 57 3.81 -18.76 -7.65
C LEU A 57 3.24 -17.39 -7.32
N GLN A 58 1.92 -17.22 -7.42
CA GLN A 58 1.28 -15.98 -6.96
C GLN A 58 1.23 -15.97 -5.42
N ALA A 59 1.79 -14.93 -4.81
CA ALA A 59 1.70 -14.74 -3.37
C ALA A 59 0.26 -14.39 -2.96
N SER A 60 -0.12 -14.78 -1.74
CA SER A 60 -1.39 -14.42 -1.11
C SER A 60 -1.58 -12.92 -0.90
N GLY A 61 -0.49 -12.15 -0.97
CA GLY A 61 -0.49 -10.71 -0.67
C GLY A 61 -0.64 -10.41 0.81
N ARG A 62 -0.48 -11.39 1.70
CA ARG A 62 -0.46 -11.21 3.15
C ARG A 62 0.98 -11.29 3.65
N GLY A 63 1.24 -10.68 4.79
CA GLY A 63 2.51 -10.84 5.49
C GLY A 63 2.46 -10.31 6.91
N SER A 64 3.58 -10.43 7.60
CA SER A 64 3.80 -9.85 8.92
C SER A 64 5.09 -9.06 8.95
N ILE A 65 5.13 -7.96 9.69
CA ILE A 65 6.34 -7.15 9.85
C ILE A 65 7.40 -7.96 10.61
N TYR A 66 8.48 -8.34 9.94
CA TYR A 66 9.63 -8.96 10.60
C TYR A 66 10.51 -7.91 11.28
N SER A 67 10.81 -6.82 10.56
CA SER A 67 11.53 -5.66 11.10
C SER A 67 11.20 -4.42 10.27
N PHE A 68 11.38 -3.22 10.83
CA PHE A 68 11.17 -1.98 10.09
C PHE A 68 12.02 -0.83 10.61
N SER A 69 12.19 0.18 9.78
CA SER A 69 12.85 1.46 10.09
C SER A 69 12.01 2.62 9.57
N ILE A 70 11.82 3.64 10.40
CA ILE A 70 11.01 4.82 10.07
C ILE A 70 11.87 5.83 9.30
N VAL A 71 11.47 6.14 8.07
CA VAL A 71 12.10 7.14 7.21
C VAL A 71 11.43 8.49 7.44
N ARG A 72 12.05 9.33 8.27
CA ARG A 72 11.50 10.66 8.66
C ARG A 72 11.74 11.77 7.64
N ALA A 73 12.70 11.60 6.72
CA ALA A 73 13.07 12.63 5.76
C ALA A 73 12.06 12.81 4.60
N ALA A 74 11.09 11.91 4.47
CA ALA A 74 10.03 12.00 3.48
C ALA A 74 8.93 12.99 3.92
N ARG A 75 8.24 13.62 2.96
CA ARG A 75 7.11 14.55 3.22
C ARG A 75 6.01 13.93 4.09
N ARG A 76 5.86 12.61 4.03
CA ARG A 76 5.09 11.81 4.99
C ARG A 76 6.02 10.70 5.48
N PRO A 77 6.17 10.51 6.81
CA PRO A 77 6.96 9.40 7.34
C PRO A 77 6.47 8.07 6.76
N THR A 78 7.38 7.33 6.16
CA THR A 78 7.13 5.95 5.68
C THR A 78 7.98 4.99 6.49
N ALA A 79 7.63 3.71 6.46
CA ALA A 79 8.46 2.67 7.09
C ALA A 79 9.03 1.77 6.00
N ALA A 80 10.36 1.67 5.93
CA ALA A 80 11.02 0.61 5.17
C ALA A 80 11.00 -0.65 6.05
N ALA A 81 10.36 -1.72 5.57
CA ALA A 81 10.13 -2.93 6.35
C ALA A 81 10.62 -4.17 5.62
N VAL A 82 11.04 -5.15 6.41
CA VAL A 82 11.15 -6.55 5.97
C VAL A 82 9.84 -7.22 6.36
N VAL A 83 9.12 -7.73 5.37
CA VAL A 83 7.84 -8.41 5.54
C VAL A 83 8.04 -9.90 5.33
N ALA A 84 7.73 -10.70 6.35
CA ALA A 84 7.70 -12.15 6.22
C ALA A 84 6.39 -12.57 5.54
N LEU A 85 6.50 -13.29 4.42
CA LEU A 85 5.36 -13.80 3.68
C LEU A 85 5.02 -15.22 4.15
N PRO A 86 3.74 -15.63 4.18
CA PRO A 86 3.35 -16.97 4.59
C PRO A 86 3.87 -18.05 3.64
N GLU A 87 4.24 -17.70 2.40
CA GLU A 87 4.84 -18.61 1.43
C GLU A 87 6.31 -18.96 1.73
N GLY A 88 6.90 -18.37 2.79
CA GLY A 88 8.26 -18.67 3.26
C GLY A 88 9.24 -17.49 3.18
N PRO A 89 9.38 -16.77 2.04
CA PRO A 89 10.43 -15.76 1.94
C PRO A 89 10.08 -14.46 2.67
N SER A 90 11.12 -13.70 2.98
CA SER A 90 10.99 -12.32 3.46
C SER A 90 11.29 -11.31 2.35
N MET A 91 10.50 -10.25 2.29
CA MET A 91 10.55 -9.23 1.25
C MET A 91 10.75 -7.86 1.85
N THR A 92 11.77 -7.14 1.37
CA THR A 92 11.94 -5.72 1.69
C THR A 92 10.96 -4.89 0.88
N ALA A 93 10.15 -4.08 1.56
CA ALA A 93 9.16 -3.21 0.95
C ALA A 93 8.88 -1.99 1.82
N VAL A 94 8.21 -0.99 1.25
CA VAL A 94 7.71 0.16 2.00
C VAL A 94 6.33 -0.14 2.56
N VAL A 95 6.10 0.20 3.83
CA VAL A 95 4.76 0.24 4.43
C VAL A 95 4.21 1.66 4.29
N VAL A 96 3.05 1.77 3.66
CA VAL A 96 2.41 3.03 3.27
C VAL A 96 1.08 3.24 3.96
N ASP A 97 0.65 4.51 4.01
CA ASP A 97 -0.65 4.95 4.50
C ASP A 97 -1.02 4.43 5.90
N SER A 98 -0.03 4.03 6.67
CA SER A 98 -0.17 3.50 8.02
C SER A 98 0.44 4.48 9.01
N ASP A 99 -0.07 4.50 10.24
CA ASP A 99 0.59 5.21 11.32
C ASP A 99 1.88 4.47 11.71
N VAL A 100 3.00 4.94 11.17
CA VAL A 100 4.33 4.34 11.40
C VAL A 100 4.78 4.37 12.86
N HIS A 101 4.13 5.18 13.71
CA HIS A 101 4.43 5.23 15.15
C HIS A 101 3.60 4.23 15.96
N ALA A 102 2.48 3.75 15.40
CA ALA A 102 1.67 2.70 16.00
C ALA A 102 2.10 1.28 15.56
N MET A 103 2.86 1.16 14.47
CA MET A 103 3.35 -0.11 13.93
C MET A 103 4.24 -0.87 14.91
N ARG A 104 4.11 -2.20 14.92
CA ARG A 104 4.90 -3.12 15.74
C ARG A 104 5.41 -4.29 14.90
N ILE A 105 6.53 -4.87 15.34
CA ILE A 105 7.00 -6.15 14.81
C ILE A 105 5.92 -7.22 15.08
N GLY A 106 5.63 -8.03 14.07
CA GLY A 106 4.56 -9.03 14.08
C GLY A 106 3.22 -8.52 13.56
N ASP A 107 3.03 -7.21 13.35
CA ASP A 107 1.76 -6.69 12.85
C ASP A 107 1.43 -7.27 11.46
N PRO A 108 0.16 -7.62 11.20
CA PRO A 108 -0.27 -8.10 9.90
C PRO A 108 -0.31 -6.96 8.89
N VAL A 109 0.18 -7.24 7.69
CA VAL A 109 0.18 -6.32 6.55
C VAL A 109 -0.42 -6.98 5.32
N VAL A 110 -0.93 -6.14 4.43
CA VAL A 110 -1.55 -6.53 3.17
C VAL A 110 -0.92 -5.79 1.99
N LEU A 111 -0.75 -6.50 0.89
CA LEU A 111 -0.10 -6.06 -0.33
C LEU A 111 -0.89 -4.93 -0.97
N ARG A 112 -0.15 -3.95 -1.47
CA ARG A 112 -0.62 -2.84 -2.30
C ARG A 112 0.36 -2.60 -3.43
N PHE A 113 -0.08 -1.84 -4.43
CA PHE A 113 0.77 -1.40 -5.52
C PHE A 113 0.81 0.12 -5.54
N LEU A 114 2.01 0.66 -5.65
CA LEU A 114 2.28 2.07 -5.89
C LEU A 114 2.68 2.25 -7.33
N GLN A 115 2.17 3.31 -7.95
CA GLN A 115 2.57 3.69 -9.29
C GLN A 115 3.90 4.45 -9.25
N ALA A 116 4.90 3.96 -9.99
CA ALA A 116 6.13 4.68 -10.26
C ALA A 116 5.97 5.63 -11.45
N GLU A 117 6.95 6.51 -11.64
CA GLU A 117 7.10 7.27 -12.90
C GLU A 117 7.11 6.29 -14.09
N GLY A 118 6.38 6.62 -15.16
CA GLY A 118 6.18 5.72 -16.30
C GLY A 118 5.06 4.70 -16.12
N GLY A 119 4.36 4.69 -14.98
CA GLY A 119 3.13 3.91 -14.78
C GLY A 119 3.31 2.47 -14.28
N GLN A 120 4.55 2.02 -14.12
CA GLN A 120 4.85 0.70 -13.57
C GLN A 120 4.33 0.58 -12.12
N GLN A 121 3.62 -0.51 -11.84
CA GLN A 121 3.19 -0.84 -10.49
C GLN A 121 4.34 -1.49 -9.69
N VAL A 122 4.54 -1.01 -8.46
CA VAL A 122 5.58 -1.46 -7.53
C VAL A 122 4.91 -1.99 -6.27
N PRO A 123 5.23 -3.22 -5.82
CA PRO A 123 4.62 -3.78 -4.63
C PRO A 123 5.07 -3.02 -3.37
N ALA A 124 4.10 -2.71 -2.53
CA ALA A 124 4.22 -2.09 -1.22
C ALA A 124 3.29 -2.81 -0.25
N PHE A 125 3.36 -2.48 1.03
CA PHE A 125 2.45 -3.03 2.03
C PHE A 125 1.72 -1.92 2.78
N THR A 126 0.59 -2.24 3.39
CA THR A 126 -0.11 -1.37 4.32
C THR A 126 -0.63 -2.22 5.48
N THR A 127 -0.88 -1.60 6.64
CA THR A 127 -1.46 -2.32 7.78
C THR A 127 -2.92 -2.71 7.48
N VAL A 128 -3.40 -3.80 8.08
CA VAL A 128 -4.80 -4.24 7.93
C VAL A 128 -5.78 -3.13 8.34
N ALA A 129 -5.49 -2.41 9.43
CA ALA A 129 -6.33 -1.31 9.90
C ALA A 129 -6.40 -0.15 8.88
N ALA A 130 -5.26 0.23 8.29
CA ALA A 130 -5.22 1.26 7.25
C ALA A 130 -5.98 0.84 5.98
N GLU A 131 -5.88 -0.44 5.59
CA GLU A 131 -6.65 -0.97 4.46
C GLU A 131 -8.15 -0.97 4.73
N GLN A 132 -8.60 -1.36 5.92
CA GLN A 132 -10.01 -1.29 6.31
C GLN A 132 -10.54 0.15 6.28
N ALA A 133 -9.78 1.12 6.82
CA ALA A 133 -10.16 2.53 6.79
C ALA A 133 -10.29 3.07 5.35
N ARG A 134 -9.39 2.64 4.46
CA ARG A 134 -9.45 2.97 3.04
C ARG A 134 -10.68 2.38 2.36
N GLN A 135 -10.97 1.10 2.58
CA GLN A 135 -12.15 0.43 2.02
C GLN A 135 -13.44 1.09 2.48
N TYR A 136 -13.52 1.48 3.75
CA TYR A 136 -14.64 2.28 4.27
C TYR A 136 -14.79 3.60 3.50
N SER A 137 -13.69 4.35 3.35
CA SER A 137 -13.69 5.64 2.64
C SER A 137 -14.11 5.49 1.18
N GLN A 138 -13.63 4.46 0.49
CA GLN A 138 -14.01 4.17 -0.90
C GLN A 138 -15.50 3.82 -1.03
N ARG A 139 -16.04 3.00 -0.11
CA ARG A 139 -17.48 2.69 -0.08
C ARG A 139 -18.32 3.92 0.19
N ALA A 140 -17.88 4.77 1.12
CA ALA A 140 -18.55 6.04 1.42
C ALA A 140 -18.56 6.97 0.21
N LEU A 141 -17.43 7.11 -0.51
CA LEU A 141 -17.34 7.91 -1.73
C LEU A 141 -18.19 7.35 -2.87
N ALA A 142 -18.22 6.02 -3.05
CA ALA A 142 -19.08 5.38 -4.04
C ALA A 142 -20.56 5.64 -3.74
N ALA A 143 -20.98 5.45 -2.48
CA ALA A 143 -22.34 5.74 -2.04
C ALA A 143 -22.70 7.22 -2.19
N ALA A 144 -21.76 8.14 -1.91
CA ALA A 144 -21.97 9.57 -2.06
C ALA A 144 -22.32 10.00 -3.50
N ARG A 145 -21.75 9.32 -4.51
CA ARG A 145 -22.09 9.56 -5.92
C ARG A 145 -23.54 9.19 -6.28
N GLU A 146 -24.16 8.34 -5.49
CA GLU A 146 -25.55 7.89 -5.68
C GLU A 146 -26.55 8.77 -4.90
N VAL A 147 -26.08 9.65 -4.00
CA VAL A 147 -26.94 10.52 -3.19
C VAL A 147 -27.57 11.60 -4.09
N PRO A 148 -28.91 11.63 -4.25
CA PRO A 148 -29.58 12.64 -5.05
C PRO A 148 -29.32 14.04 -4.50
N GLY A 149 -28.89 14.96 -5.37
CA GLY A 149 -28.64 16.36 -5.01
C GLY A 149 -27.26 16.63 -4.38
N LEU A 150 -26.39 15.63 -4.23
CA LEU A 150 -24.99 15.88 -3.91
C LEU A 150 -24.28 16.44 -5.16
N PRO A 151 -23.69 17.65 -5.12
CA PRO A 151 -23.00 18.21 -6.27
C PRO A 151 -21.74 17.37 -6.59
N ASP A 152 -21.49 17.13 -7.88
CA ASP A 152 -20.21 16.56 -8.33
C ASP A 152 -19.13 17.64 -8.18
N LEU A 153 -18.24 17.46 -7.21
CA LEU A 153 -17.27 18.47 -6.83
C LEU A 153 -16.00 18.28 -7.66
N PRO A 154 -15.48 19.34 -8.33
CA PRO A 154 -14.24 19.23 -9.08
C PRO A 154 -13.05 18.93 -8.16
N ALA A 155 -11.97 18.35 -8.71
CA ALA A 155 -10.83 17.90 -7.92
C ALA A 155 -10.09 19.03 -7.16
N ASP A 156 -10.24 20.28 -7.60
CA ASP A 156 -9.72 21.50 -6.98
C ASP A 156 -10.74 22.19 -6.05
N PHE A 157 -11.88 21.56 -5.77
CA PHE A 157 -12.91 22.14 -4.93
C PHE A 157 -12.41 22.40 -3.51
N ALA A 158 -12.27 23.68 -3.17
CA ALA A 158 -11.87 24.13 -1.86
C ALA A 158 -13.10 24.34 -0.97
N TRP A 159 -13.23 23.49 0.05
CA TRP A 159 -14.22 23.67 1.11
C TRP A 159 -13.96 24.99 1.84
N ARG A 160 -15.02 25.78 2.08
CA ARG A 160 -14.96 27.02 2.89
C ARG A 160 -15.57 26.87 4.28
N ALA A 161 -16.45 25.89 4.41
CA ALA A 161 -17.10 25.49 5.64
C ALA A 161 -17.47 24.01 5.56
N ALA A 162 -17.59 23.37 6.71
CA ALA A 162 -18.06 21.99 6.84
C ALA A 162 -19.06 21.91 8.01
N ALA A 163 -20.14 21.16 7.84
CA ALA A 163 -21.07 20.84 8.92
C ALA A 163 -20.81 19.40 9.37
N VAL A 164 -20.58 19.20 10.67
CA VAL A 164 -20.36 17.87 11.24
C VAL A 164 -21.64 17.42 11.94
N VAL A 165 -22.43 16.60 11.26
CA VAL A 165 -23.70 16.10 11.81
C VAL A 165 -23.45 14.75 12.49
N GLY A 166 -23.27 14.76 13.81
CA GLY A 166 -23.10 13.54 14.61
C GLY A 166 -22.72 13.84 16.07
N ALA A 167 -23.12 12.96 17.00
CA ALA A 167 -22.81 13.10 18.42
C ALA A 167 -21.69 12.14 18.87
N GLY A 168 -20.88 12.56 19.84
CA GLY A 168 -19.83 11.75 20.48
C GLY A 168 -18.40 12.08 20.04
N ASN A 169 -17.42 11.36 20.61
CA ASN A 169 -15.98 11.63 20.46
C ASN A 169 -15.49 11.68 19.01
N MET A 170 -16.14 10.94 18.10
CA MET A 170 -15.82 10.93 16.68
C MET A 170 -16.19 12.26 16.00
N GLY A 171 -17.38 12.81 16.29
CA GLY A 171 -17.81 14.11 15.77
C GLY A 171 -16.91 15.25 16.25
N SER A 172 -16.52 15.22 17.53
CA SER A 172 -15.57 16.18 18.10
C SER A 172 -14.21 16.10 17.41
N GLY A 173 -13.66 14.89 17.20
CA GLY A 173 -12.37 14.70 16.53
C GLY A 173 -12.36 15.21 15.09
N ILE A 174 -13.43 14.93 14.33
CA ILE A 174 -13.59 15.43 12.96
C ILE A 174 -13.70 16.97 12.96
N ALA A 175 -14.51 17.54 13.85
CA ALA A 175 -14.64 18.99 13.99
C ALA A 175 -13.31 19.66 14.31
N THR A 176 -12.54 19.12 15.27
CA THR A 176 -11.21 19.64 15.62
C THR A 176 -10.25 19.58 14.44
N ALA A 177 -10.22 18.48 13.68
CA ALA A 177 -9.37 18.34 12.51
C ALA A 177 -9.71 19.36 11.40
N LEU A 178 -11.01 19.61 11.17
CA LEU A 178 -11.47 20.58 10.16
C LEU A 178 -11.17 22.03 10.59
N ILE A 179 -11.34 22.36 11.88
CA ILE A 179 -10.96 23.68 12.43
C ILE A 179 -9.45 23.90 12.28
N ALA A 180 -8.63 22.88 12.60
CA ALA A 180 -7.17 22.97 12.46
C ALA A 180 -6.73 23.16 11.00
N ALA A 181 -7.51 22.64 10.05
CA ALA A 181 -7.31 22.86 8.62
C ALA A 181 -7.79 24.25 8.13
N GLY A 182 -8.30 25.11 9.02
CA GLY A 182 -8.76 26.47 8.70
C GLY A 182 -10.20 26.54 8.17
N LEU A 183 -10.97 25.46 8.27
CA LEU A 183 -12.37 25.44 7.86
C LEU A 183 -13.26 26.00 8.98
N ARG A 184 -14.28 26.77 8.59
CA ARG A 184 -15.38 27.09 9.50
C ARG A 184 -16.22 25.84 9.73
N VAL A 185 -16.30 25.39 10.98
CA VAL A 185 -17.13 24.23 11.35
C VAL A 185 -18.39 24.72 12.04
N CYS A 186 -19.54 24.32 11.50
CA CYS A 186 -20.82 24.42 12.21
C CYS A 186 -21.08 23.09 12.91
N LEU A 187 -21.29 23.15 14.22
CA LEU A 187 -21.71 22.03 15.06
C LEU A 187 -23.23 21.94 15.11
#